data_AF-A0A3R7A559-F1
#
_entry.id   AF-A0A3R7A559-F1
#
_cell.length_a   1.000
_cell.length_b   1.000
_cell.length_c   1.000
_cell.angle_alpha   90.00
_cell.angle_beta   90.00
_cell.angle_gamma   90.00
#
_symmetry.space_group_name_H-M   'P 1'
#
loop_
_entity.id
_entity.type
_entity.pdbx_description
1 polymer ?
#
loop_
_entity_poly.entity_id
_entity_poly.type
_entity_poly.pdbx_seq_one_letter_code
_entity_poly.pdbx_strand_id
1 'polypeptide(L)' 'LVELKSGDTYNGQLVNCDTWMNINLKDVICTAKDGDRFWKLPECYIRGNTIKYIRIPDEVCVPLLFLMRVVATV' A
#
# COMPACT_ATOMS: atom_id res chain seq x y z
N LEU A 1 0.62 -0.76 -6.01
CA LEU A 1 1.49 0.32 -5.48
C LEU A 1 0.80 1.01 -4.31
N VAL A 2 1.51 1.25 -3.23
CA VAL A 2 1.02 1.95 -2.03
C VAL A 2 1.83 3.24 -1.86
N GLU A 3 1.18 4.37 -1.69
CA GLU A 3 1.86 5.64 -1.32
C GLU A 3 1.51 5.97 0.13
N LEU A 4 2.54 6.26 0.93
CA LEU A 4 2.39 6.70 2.31
C LEU A 4 2.18 8.21 2.38
N LYS A 5 1.61 8.68 3.49
CA LYS A 5 1.50 10.10 3.82
C LYS A 5 2.86 10.80 3.93
N SER A 6 3.94 10.06 4.22
CA SER A 6 5.32 10.57 4.19
C SER A 6 5.78 10.92 2.76
N GLY A 7 5.17 10.32 1.74
CA GLY A 7 5.58 10.42 0.34
C GLY A 7 6.40 9.22 -0.15
N ASP A 8 6.78 8.30 0.74
CA ASP A 8 7.44 7.06 0.34
C ASP A 8 6.45 6.13 -0.37
N THR A 9 6.95 5.37 -1.33
CA THR A 9 6.14 4.45 -2.12
C THR A 9 6.63 3.03 -1.98
N TYR A 10 5.68 2.10 -1.92
CA TYR A 10 5.94 0.67 -1.78
C TYR A 10 5.24 -0.06 -2.92
N ASN A 11 6.03 -0.73 -3.75
CA ASN A 11 5.53 -1.55 -4.85
C ASN A 11 5.80 -3.02 -4.56
N GLY A 12 4.75 -3.81 -4.38
CA GLY A 12 4.88 -5.23 -4.09
C GLY A 12 3.54 -5.95 -4.22
N GLN A 13 3.56 -7.25 -3.97
CA GLN A 13 2.36 -8.09 -4.00
C GLN A 13 1.62 -8.01 -2.67
N LEU A 14 0.32 -7.70 -2.71
CA LEU A 14 -0.52 -7.69 -1.51
C LEU A 14 -0.78 -9.13 -1.05
N VAL A 15 -0.34 -9.46 0.16
CA VAL A 15 -0.51 -10.79 0.78
C VAL A 15 -1.72 -10.81 1.71
N ASN A 16 -1.87 -9.75 2.50
CA ASN A 16 -2.95 -9.63 3.47
C ASN A 16 -3.34 -8.17 3.67
N CYS A 17 -4.63 -7.93 3.94
CA CYS A 17 -5.18 -6.65 4.34
C CYS A 17 -6.22 -6.90 5.43
N ASP A 18 -6.09 -6.22 6.57
CA ASP A 18 -7.08 -6.30 7.65
C ASP A 18 -8.15 -5.19 7.56
N THR A 19 -9.10 -5.19 8.50
CA THR A 19 -10.19 -4.20 8.57
C THR A 19 -9.73 -2.79 8.94
N TRP A 20 -8.51 -2.61 9.42
CA TRP A 20 -7.90 -1.31 9.72
C TRP A 20 -6.96 -0.84 8.61
N MET A 21 -6.99 -1.50 7.44
CA MET A 21 -6.13 -1.22 6.30
C MET A 21 -4.65 -1.46 6.57
N ASN A 22 -4.28 -2.21 7.62
CA ASN A 22 -2.90 -2.67 7.74
C ASN A 22 -2.65 -3.74 6.67
N ILE A 23 -1.51 -3.65 5.99
CA ILE A 23 -1.21 -4.52 4.86
C ILE A 23 0.14 -5.19 5.02
N ASN A 24 0.20 -6.44 4.55
CA ASN A 24 1.44 -7.18 4.34
C ASN A 24 1.71 -7.25 2.84
N LEU A 25 2.92 -6.84 2.45
CA LEU A 25 3.40 -6.91 1.08
C LEU A 25 4.58 -7.89 0.98
N LYS A 26 4.71 -8.57 -0.18
CA LYS A 26 5.85 -9.39 -0.56
C LYS A 26 6.56 -8.85 -1.80
N ASP A 27 7.85 -9.19 -1.92
CA ASP A 27 8.71 -8.82 -3.05
C ASP A 27 8.66 -7.31 -3.33
N VAL A 28 8.93 -6.54 -2.29
CA VAL A 28 8.64 -5.11 -2.23
C VAL A 28 9.82 -4.28 -2.69
N ILE A 29 9.55 -3.32 -3.56
CA ILE A 29 10.44 -2.22 -3.88
C ILE A 29 9.93 -0.99 -3.15
N CYS A 30 10.71 -0.53 -2.17
CA CYS A 30 10.49 0.74 -1.50
C CYS A 30 11.25 1.83 -2.25
N THR A 31 10.60 2.96 -2.51
CA THR A 31 11.20 4.16 -3.10
C THR A 31 10.93 5.33 -2.18
N ALA A 32 12.00 6.00 -1.74
CA ALA A 32 11.88 7.19 -0.92
C ALA A 32 11.19 8.32 -1.68
N LYS A 33 10.59 9.27 -0.95
CA LYS A 33 9.94 10.46 -1.53
C LYS A 33 10.81 11.23 -2.54
N ASP A 34 12.12 11.27 -2.34
CA ASP A 34 13.08 11.95 -3.20
C ASP A 34 13.35 11.21 -4.53
N GLY A 35 12.91 9.96 -4.66
CA GLY A 35 13.04 9.15 -5.88
C GLY A 35 14.44 8.58 -6.12
N ASP A 36 15.42 8.93 -5.29
CA ASP A 36 16.83 8.60 -5.51
C ASP A 36 17.25 7.29 -4.84
N ARG A 37 16.42 6.74 -3.95
CA ARG A 37 16.75 5.55 -3.16
C ARG A 37 15.70 4.46 -3.33
N PHE A 38 16.19 3.29 -3.72
CA PHE A 38 15.39 2.09 -3.90
C PHE A 38 15.90 0.98 -2.99
N TRP A 39 14.99 0.35 -2.25
CA TRP A 39 15.29 -0.83 -1.43
C TRP A 39 14.44 -2.00 -1.88
N LYS A 40 15.05 -3.17 -2.04
CA LYS A 40 14.34 -4.43 -2.20
C LYS A 40 14.17 -5.07 -0.83
N LEU A 41 12.93 -5.36 -0.48
CA LEU A 41 12.54 -5.96 0.79
C LEU A 41 11.77 -7.25 0.48
N PRO A 42 12.10 -8.39 1.10
CA PRO A 42 11.35 -9.63 0.88
C PRO A 42 9.90 -9.51 1.36
N GLU A 43 9.70 -8.86 2.50
CA GLU A 43 8.39 -8.60 3.09
C GLU A 43 8.35 -7.19 3.70
N CYS A 44 7.16 -6.59 3.73
CA CYS A 44 6.93 -5.29 4.36
C CYS A 44 5.55 -5.25 5.01
N TYR A 45 5.50 -4.84 6.27
CA TYR A 45 4.25 -4.53 6.97
C TYR A 45 4.05 -3.01 7.01
N ILE A 46 2.88 -2.55 6.58
CA ILE A 46 2.51 -1.14 6.54
C ILE A 46 1.24 -0.94 7.35
N ARG A 47 1.27 0.04 8.26
CA ARG A 47 0.12 0.41 9.08
C ARG A 47 -0.89 1.21 8.26
N GLY A 48 -2.17 0.86 8.32
CA GLY A 48 -3.20 1.47 7.46
C GLY A 48 -3.35 2.99 7.62
N ASN A 49 -3.14 3.51 8.83
CA ASN A 49 -3.26 4.93 9.11
C ASN A 49 -2.16 5.80 8.45
N THR A 50 -1.04 5.21 8.01
CA THR A 50 0.02 5.92 7.28
C THR A 50 -0.18 5.91 5.77
N ILE A 51 -1.14 5.12 5.26
CA ILE A 51 -1.43 5.01 3.83
C ILE A 51 -2.18 6.26 3.37
N LYS A 52 -1.76 6.82 2.25
CA LYS A 52 -2.44 7.91 1.55
C LYS A 52 -3.39 7.34 0.49
N TYR A 53 -2.89 6.44 -0.36
CA TYR A 53 -3.71 5.69 -1.31
C TYR A 53 -3.02 4.39 -1.73
N ILE A 54 -3.81 3.47 -2.29
CA ILE A 54 -3.32 2.24 -2.93
C ILE A 54 -3.81 2.24 -4.38
N ARG A 55 -2.90 2.03 -5.33
CA ARG A 55 -3.19 1.73 -6.74
C ARG A 55 -3.23 0.22 -6.93
N ILE A 56 -4.38 -0.27 -7.39
CA ILE A 56 -4.71 -1.67 -7.60
C ILE A 56 -5.03 -1.85 -9.10
N PRO A 57 -4.69 -3.00 -9.72
CA PRO A 57 -5.09 -3.28 -11.09
C PRO A 57 -6.62 -3.30 -11.26
N ASP A 58 -7.11 -2.89 -12.44
CA ASP A 58 -8.54 -2.76 -12.74
C ASP A 58 -9.32 -4.08 -12.56
N GLU A 59 -8.66 -5.22 -12.77
CA GLU A 59 -9.24 -6.56 -12.61
C GLU A 59 -9.67 -6.88 -11.17
N VAL A 60 -9.06 -6.23 -10.17
CA VAL A 60 -9.32 -6.45 -8.73
C VAL A 60 -10.15 -5.30 -8.12
N CYS A 61 -10.59 -4.35 -8.94
CA CYS A 61 -11.24 -3.11 -8.51
C CYS A 61 -12.57 -3.36 -7.75
N VAL A 62 -13.28 -4.44 -8.03
CA VAL A 62 -14.69 -4.58 -7.61
C VAL A 62 -14.89 -4.75 -6.09
N PRO A 63 -14.11 -5.57 -5.36
CA PRO A 63 -14.28 -5.73 -3.90
C PRO A 63 -13.45 -4.74 -3.07
N LEU A 64 -12.22 -4.43 -3.50
CA LEU A 64 -11.27 -3.64 -2.69
C LEU A 64 -11.63 -2.15 -2.64
N LEU A 65 -12.20 -1.59 -3.72
CA LEU A 65 -12.59 -0.17 -3.76
C LEU A 65 -13.69 0.15 -2.74
N PHE A 66 -14.56 -0.83 -2.43
CA PHE A 66 -15.58 -0.71 -1.39
C PHE A 66 -14.95 -0.57 0.00
N LEU A 67 -13.95 -1.40 0.31
CA LEU A 67 -13.25 -1.35 1.59
C LEU A 67 -12.45 -0.04 1.74
N MET A 68 -11.74 0.38 0.68
CA MET A 68 -10.92 1.60 0.72
C MET A 68 -11.75 2.88 0.86
N ARG A 69 -12.95 2.93 0.24
CA ARG A 69 -13.87 4.07 0.39
C ARG A 69 -14.45 4.18 1.80
N VAL A 70 -14.66 3.07 2.51
CA VAL A 70 -15.21 3.10 3.88
C VAL A 70 -14.17 3.59 4.89
N VAL A 71 -12.89 3.23 4.75
CA VAL A 71 -11.86 3.57 5.74
C VAL A 71 -11.21 4.95 5.51
N ALA A 72 -11.18 5.46 4.27
CA ALA A 72 -10.61 6.77 3.96
C ALA A 72 -11.54 7.98 4.25
N THR A 73 -12.77 7.73 4.74
CA THR A 73 -13.79 8.77 4.99
C THR A 73 -14.04 9.03 6.49
N VAL A 74 -13.15 8.58 7.37
CA VAL A 74 -13.11 8.95 8.80
C VAL A 74 -11.85 9.73 9.16
#